data_AF-A0A023CYZ8-F1
#
_entry.id   AF-A0A023CYZ8-F1
#
_cell.length_a   1.000
_cell.length_b   1.000
_cell.length_c   1.000
_cell.angle_alpha   90.00
_cell.angle_beta   90.00
_cell.angle_gamma   90.00
#
_symmetry.space_group_name_H-M   'P 1'
#
loop_
_entity.id
_entity.type
_entity.pdbx_description
1 polymer ?
#
loop_
_entity_poly.entity_id
_entity_poly.type
_entity_poly.pdbx_seq_one_letter_code
_entity_poly.pdbx_strand_id
1 'polypeptide(L)'
;MSQYVLVIDQSTQATKLLLLTRQGQIKYRASLGHRQIIDENGWISHSLTEIKSNINLLVKKMLQKISAKTITAVAITNQRETAAAWSKSTGEQLENAVVWQCSRAKEIVEQLAVKRGFKEEVKKKTGLPLSAYFTAAKFSWLLKKSANVKTHLVNDDLCIGTIDSWLLYQLTAGRSFKTESSNASRTQLLNLRTQQWDPELCRKFEVPLGALPEIVDSDSLFGMTDFGGLLPQPIPIRSMLGDSQAALLAHDCQKTGALKATFGTGSSVMLSLGETLHFSAASPLNASVGWRRKGKTTYVLEGNINYTGAIVSWMQHDLRLITDPKETASAAYAANKNDRTILLPAFSGMGTLYANLKCKAAFFNMKRITGRSELIRAALNTVAYQINDVILQFQKEGIELQNVLHVDGGMIDNYYLMQFLSNLTQKEVVLAPLKELSAWGTALNSGFFTADTFRRQTMSHSYIPQISGVESQQLVRGWNEVIQLASDY
;
A
#
# COMPACT_ATOMS: atom_id res chain seq x y z
N MET A 1 12.87 14.45 -30.52
CA MET A 1 13.73 13.55 -29.71
C MET A 1 12.83 12.70 -28.82
N SER A 2 13.14 11.41 -28.66
CA SER A 2 12.39 10.51 -27.78
C SER A 2 12.51 10.99 -26.32
N GLN A 3 11.38 11.28 -25.67
CA GLN A 3 11.32 11.68 -24.26
C GLN A 3 10.77 10.52 -23.44
N TYR A 4 11.57 10.03 -22.51
CA TYR A 4 11.27 8.90 -21.64
C TYR A 4 11.24 9.32 -20.19
N VAL A 5 10.29 8.75 -19.44
CA VAL A 5 10.20 8.95 -17.98
C VAL A 5 10.72 7.69 -17.30
N LEU A 6 11.74 7.86 -16.46
CA LEU A 6 12.26 6.80 -15.61
C LEU A 6 11.46 6.76 -14.31
N VAL A 7 10.89 5.60 -14.00
CA VAL A 7 10.19 5.37 -12.75
C VAL A 7 11.02 4.44 -11.86
N ILE A 8 11.23 4.86 -10.62
CA ILE A 8 11.80 4.05 -9.55
C ILE A 8 10.64 3.58 -8.68
N ASP A 9 10.37 2.27 -8.69
CA ASP A 9 9.39 1.62 -7.80
C ASP A 9 10.16 0.82 -6.74
N GLN A 10 10.30 1.41 -5.55
CA GLN A 10 10.95 0.77 -4.42
C GLN A 10 9.94 0.03 -3.55
N SER A 11 9.72 -1.25 -3.85
CA SER A 11 8.80 -2.09 -3.09
C SER A 11 9.48 -2.71 -1.87
N THR A 12 8.70 -3.41 -1.03
CA THR A 12 9.22 -4.14 0.14
C THR A 12 10.21 -5.25 -0.20
N GLN A 13 10.16 -5.79 -1.42
CA GLN A 13 10.97 -6.96 -1.81
C GLN A 13 12.07 -6.61 -2.82
N ALA A 14 11.88 -5.55 -3.60
CA ALA A 14 12.77 -5.23 -4.71
C ALA A 14 12.77 -3.75 -5.07
N THR A 15 13.92 -3.31 -5.57
CA THR A 15 14.05 -2.06 -6.33
C THR A 15 13.73 -2.36 -7.78
N LYS A 16 12.79 -1.62 -8.37
CA LYS A 16 12.40 -1.79 -9.79
C LYS A 16 12.61 -0.48 -10.55
N LEU A 17 13.12 -0.60 -11.77
CA LEU A 17 13.17 0.49 -12.73
C LEU A 17 12.26 0.18 -13.90
N LEU A 18 11.45 1.16 -14.28
CA LEU A 18 10.66 1.17 -15.50
C LEU A 18 10.98 2.40 -16.30
N LEU A 19 11.17 2.25 -17.60
CA LEU A 19 11.35 3.38 -18.51
C LEU A 19 10.17 3.44 -19.47
N LEU A 20 9.36 4.49 -19.34
CA LEU A 20 8.15 4.68 -20.14
C LEU A 20 8.42 5.62 -21.31
N THR A 21 8.02 5.21 -22.51
CA THR A 21 8.01 6.09 -23.69
C THR A 21 6.92 7.15 -23.57
N ARG A 22 6.96 8.21 -24.38
CA ARG A 22 5.86 9.22 -24.46
C ARG A 22 4.48 8.60 -24.77
N GLN A 23 4.46 7.49 -25.50
CA GLN A 23 3.24 6.72 -25.81
C GLN A 23 2.82 5.80 -24.66
N GLY A 24 3.56 5.80 -23.55
CA GLY A 24 3.30 4.96 -22.40
C GLY A 24 3.91 3.57 -22.47
N GLN A 25 4.44 3.13 -23.62
CA GLN A 25 5.02 1.79 -23.72
C GLN A 25 6.22 1.61 -22.79
N ILE A 26 6.33 0.43 -22.16
CA ILE A 26 7.49 0.05 -21.33
C ILE A 26 8.67 -0.26 -22.26
N LYS A 27 9.63 0.67 -22.36
CA LYS A 27 10.84 0.52 -23.18
C LYS A 27 11.92 -0.32 -22.49
N TYR A 28 11.99 -0.22 -21.17
CA TYR A 28 12.93 -0.96 -20.35
C TYR A 28 12.29 -1.29 -19.00
N ARG A 29 12.59 -2.48 -18.49
CA ARG A 29 12.19 -2.94 -17.17
C ARG A 29 13.31 -3.77 -16.57
N ALA A 30 13.64 -3.51 -15.32
CA ALA A 30 14.52 -4.35 -14.54
C ALA A 30 14.21 -4.26 -13.05
N SER A 31 14.56 -5.28 -12.29
CA SER A 31 14.39 -5.31 -10.84
C SER A 31 15.53 -6.04 -10.17
N LEU A 32 15.91 -5.61 -8.98
CA LEU A 32 16.82 -6.31 -8.08
C LEU A 32 16.15 -6.48 -6.73
N GLY A 33 16.15 -7.71 -6.23
CA GLY A 33 15.74 -8.00 -4.86
C GLY A 33 16.71 -7.37 -3.86
N HIS A 34 16.23 -7.17 -2.63
CA HIS A 34 17.09 -6.86 -1.49
C HIS A 34 16.71 -7.73 -0.31
N ARG A 35 17.66 -7.94 0.59
CA ARG A 35 17.48 -8.81 1.75
C ARG A 35 16.38 -8.30 2.67
N GLN A 36 15.53 -9.23 3.10
CA GLN A 36 14.62 -9.03 4.22
C GLN A 36 15.40 -9.41 5.49
N ILE A 37 15.89 -8.40 6.22
CA ILE A 37 16.70 -8.64 7.43
C ILE A 37 15.72 -8.90 8.58
N ILE A 38 15.65 -10.15 9.03
CA ILE A 38 14.77 -10.58 10.12
C ILE A 38 15.65 -11.08 11.26
N ASP A 39 15.48 -10.50 12.45
CA ASP A 39 16.22 -10.90 13.65
C ASP A 39 15.50 -12.01 14.43
N GLU A 40 16.08 -12.43 15.55
CA GLU A 40 15.55 -13.46 16.44
C GLU A 40 14.17 -13.12 17.05
N ASN A 41 13.79 -11.84 17.08
CA ASN A 41 12.49 -11.37 17.56
C ASN A 41 11.44 -11.29 16.44
N GLY A 42 11.81 -11.68 15.22
CA GLY A 42 10.98 -11.54 14.02
C GLY A 42 10.87 -10.09 13.55
N TRP A 43 11.74 -9.19 14.00
CA TRP A 43 11.72 -7.80 13.56
C TRP A 43 12.32 -7.65 12.18
N ILE A 44 11.63 -6.90 11.32
CA ILE A 44 11.96 -6.78 9.90
C ILE A 44 12.64 -5.44 9.63
N SER A 45 13.78 -5.49 8.97
CA SER A 45 14.62 -4.35 8.63
C SER A 45 15.11 -4.40 7.17
N HIS A 46 15.45 -3.23 6.62
CA HIS A 46 16.10 -3.10 5.32
C HIS A 46 17.38 -2.26 5.41
N SER A 47 18.40 -2.65 4.63
CA SER A 47 19.59 -1.82 4.43
C SER A 47 19.33 -0.76 3.37
N LEU A 48 19.41 0.51 3.75
CA LEU A 48 19.33 1.65 2.84
C LEU A 48 20.51 1.64 1.86
N THR A 49 21.70 1.26 2.33
CA THR A 49 22.89 1.10 1.47
C THR A 49 22.69 0.06 0.36
N GLU A 50 22.03 -1.05 0.66
CA GLU A 50 21.68 -2.08 -0.34
C GLU A 50 20.68 -1.53 -1.38
N ILE A 51 19.64 -0.81 -0.94
CA ILE A 51 18.68 -0.16 -1.84
C ILE A 51 19.37 0.86 -2.76
N LYS A 52 20.27 1.70 -2.22
CA LYS A 52 21.03 2.68 -3.01
C LYS A 52 21.90 1.99 -4.07
N SER A 53 22.56 0.91 -3.67
CA SER A 53 23.40 0.09 -4.56
C SER A 53 22.57 -0.52 -5.69
N ASN A 54 21.38 -1.03 -5.39
CA ASN A 54 20.46 -1.58 -6.39
C ASN A 54 20.02 -0.53 -7.42
N ILE A 55 19.69 0.69 -7.00
CA ILE A 55 19.33 1.77 -7.93
C ILE A 55 20.49 2.06 -8.88
N ASN A 56 21.70 2.25 -8.34
CA ASN A 56 22.89 2.55 -9.14
C ASN A 56 23.19 1.42 -10.15
N LEU A 57 23.10 0.16 -9.72
CA LEU A 57 23.27 -1.01 -10.59
C LEU A 57 22.23 -1.05 -11.71
N LEU A 58 20.96 -0.83 -11.38
CA LEU A 58 19.86 -0.87 -12.34
C LEU A 58 19.95 0.27 -13.37
N VAL A 59 20.30 1.48 -12.94
CA VAL A 59 20.50 2.63 -13.83
C VAL A 59 21.69 2.39 -14.75
N LYS A 60 22.84 1.93 -14.22
CA LYS A 60 24.01 1.55 -15.05
C LYS A 60 23.64 0.52 -16.11
N LYS A 61 22.94 -0.55 -15.74
CA LYS A 61 22.48 -1.59 -16.68
C LYS A 61 21.52 -1.05 -17.75
N MET A 62 20.64 -0.12 -17.39
CA MET A 62 19.75 0.53 -18.34
C MET A 62 20.53 1.38 -19.35
N LEU A 63 21.50 2.17 -18.88
CA LEU A 63 22.29 3.08 -19.71
C LEU A 63 23.22 2.36 -20.71
N GLN A 64 23.51 1.08 -20.49
CA GLN A 64 24.18 0.23 -21.49
C GLN A 64 23.31 -0.02 -22.74
N LYS A 65 21.99 0.10 -22.61
CA LYS A 65 21.01 -0.21 -23.67
C LYS A 65 20.25 1.01 -24.18
N ILE A 66 20.18 2.06 -23.37
CA ILE A 66 19.37 3.25 -23.63
C ILE A 66 20.25 4.49 -23.51
N SER A 67 20.15 5.38 -24.50
CA SER A 67 20.87 6.66 -24.46
C SER A 67 20.35 7.54 -23.32
N ALA A 68 21.26 8.01 -22.47
CA ALA A 68 20.96 8.93 -21.36
C ALA A 68 20.17 10.18 -21.81
N LYS A 69 20.43 10.69 -23.03
CA LYS A 69 19.76 11.88 -23.60
C LYS A 69 18.26 11.70 -23.83
N THR A 70 17.76 10.47 -23.82
CA THR A 70 16.33 10.18 -24.01
C THR A 70 15.54 10.25 -22.71
N ILE A 71 16.20 10.23 -21.55
CA ILE A 71 15.55 10.26 -20.24
C ILE A 71 15.34 11.71 -19.84
N THR A 72 14.10 12.12 -19.63
CA THR A 72 13.75 13.55 -19.42
C THR A 72 13.24 13.87 -18.03
N ALA A 73 12.82 12.86 -17.27
CA ALA A 73 12.34 13.04 -15.90
C ALA A 73 12.40 11.74 -15.12
N VAL A 74 12.36 11.87 -13.79
CA VAL A 74 12.25 10.77 -12.84
C VAL A 74 10.95 10.88 -12.06
N ALA A 75 10.32 9.75 -11.84
CA ALA A 75 9.17 9.54 -10.95
C ALA A 75 9.54 8.48 -9.90
N ILE A 76 9.15 8.69 -8.65
CA ILE A 76 9.48 7.78 -7.54
C ILE A 76 8.20 7.28 -6.88
N THR A 77 8.10 5.98 -6.70
CA THR A 77 7.12 5.36 -5.82
C THR A 77 7.78 4.38 -4.89
N ASN A 78 7.17 4.15 -3.75
CA ASN A 78 7.81 3.45 -2.65
C ASN A 78 6.79 2.69 -1.80
N GLN A 79 7.29 1.64 -1.15
CA GLN A 79 6.62 1.03 -0.03
C GLN A 79 6.34 2.07 1.05
N ARG A 80 5.12 2.07 1.54
CA ARG A 80 4.69 2.99 2.60
C ARG A 80 5.07 2.45 3.98
N GLU A 81 4.92 3.39 4.91
CA GLU A 81 5.23 3.43 6.33
C GLU A 81 6.68 3.17 6.78
N THR A 82 7.52 2.46 6.02
CA THR A 82 8.91 2.15 6.40
C THR A 82 9.69 3.40 6.83
N ALA A 83 10.27 3.36 8.04
CA ALA A 83 10.97 4.49 8.66
C ALA A 83 12.50 4.38 8.46
N ALA A 84 13.12 5.46 8.02
CA ALA A 84 14.56 5.57 7.78
C ALA A 84 15.19 6.73 8.58
N ALA A 85 16.47 6.59 8.92
CA ALA A 85 17.29 7.63 9.55
C ALA A 85 18.68 7.67 8.89
N TRP A 86 19.15 8.87 8.55
CA TRP A 86 20.44 9.10 7.90
C TRP A 86 21.09 10.41 8.37
N SER A 87 22.40 10.54 8.17
CA SER A 87 23.14 11.77 8.44
C SER A 87 22.77 12.86 7.44
N LYS A 88 22.53 14.08 7.93
CA LYS A 88 22.23 15.26 7.12
C LYS A 88 23.46 15.81 6.39
N SER A 89 24.66 15.52 6.86
CA SER A 89 25.92 15.98 6.28
C SER A 89 26.47 14.99 5.24
N THR A 90 26.41 13.69 5.53
CA THR A 90 26.99 12.66 4.65
C THR A 90 25.96 11.92 3.81
N GLY A 91 24.68 11.94 4.21
CA GLY A 91 23.64 11.11 3.62
C GLY A 91 23.77 9.62 3.99
N GLU A 92 24.69 9.26 4.87
CA GLU A 92 24.92 7.87 5.24
C GLU A 92 23.81 7.33 6.16
N GLN A 93 23.47 6.07 5.96
CA GLN A 93 22.53 5.35 6.80
C GLN A 93 23.03 5.30 8.24
N LEU A 94 22.19 5.70 9.21
CA LEU A 94 22.54 5.65 10.63
C LEU A 94 22.11 4.34 11.31
N GLU A 95 21.03 3.74 10.83
CA GLU A 95 20.44 2.49 11.30
C GLU A 95 19.70 1.80 10.16
N ASN A 96 19.50 0.48 10.23
CA ASN A 96 18.60 -0.20 9.30
C ASN A 96 17.20 0.37 9.36
N ALA A 97 16.59 0.56 8.19
CA ALA A 97 15.22 1.05 8.09
C ALA A 97 14.28 0.06 8.77
N VAL A 98 13.29 0.58 9.51
CA VAL A 98 12.29 -0.22 10.21
C VAL A 98 11.09 -0.38 9.30
N VAL A 99 10.88 -1.60 8.80
CA VAL A 99 9.86 -1.90 7.78
C VAL A 99 8.45 -1.76 8.35
N TRP A 100 7.46 -1.42 7.51
CA TRP A 100 6.05 -1.28 7.90
C TRP A 100 5.50 -2.49 8.68
N GLN A 101 5.85 -3.71 8.25
CA GLN A 101 5.47 -4.98 8.90
C GLN A 101 6.06 -5.17 10.29
N CYS A 102 7.13 -4.44 10.63
CA CYS A 102 7.86 -4.66 11.87
C CYS A 102 7.09 -4.12 13.08
N SER A 103 6.91 -4.99 14.08
CA SER A 103 6.21 -4.70 15.34
C SER A 103 7.11 -4.13 16.44
N ARG A 104 8.41 -3.87 16.20
CA ARG A 104 9.38 -3.47 17.24
C ARG A 104 9.01 -2.21 18.04
N ALA A 105 8.15 -1.37 17.48
CA ALA A 105 7.67 -0.15 18.12
C ALA A 105 6.34 -0.35 18.91
N LYS A 106 5.90 -1.60 19.11
CA LYS A 106 4.63 -1.91 19.80
C LYS A 106 4.60 -1.39 21.23
N GLU A 107 5.69 -1.55 21.98
CA GLU A 107 5.78 -1.06 23.37
C GLU A 107 5.58 0.46 23.46
N ILE A 108 6.12 1.23 22.50
CA ILE A 108 5.93 2.68 22.44
C ILE A 108 4.45 3.01 22.22
N VAL A 109 3.78 2.26 21.35
CA VAL A 109 2.34 2.42 21.11
C VAL A 109 1.52 2.08 22.35
N GLU A 110 1.85 0.99 23.06
CA GLU A 110 1.19 0.59 24.31
C GLU A 110 1.35 1.65 25.41
N GLN A 111 2.56 2.22 25.55
CA GLN A 111 2.84 3.32 26.49
C GLN A 111 2.10 4.61 26.15
N LEU A 112 1.92 4.91 24.86
CA LEU A 112 1.16 6.08 24.43
C LEU A 112 -0.36 5.84 24.51
N ALA A 113 -0.81 4.61 24.31
CA ALA A 113 -2.20 4.20 24.34
C ALA A 113 -2.87 4.38 25.71
N VAL A 114 -2.11 4.35 26.81
CA VAL A 114 -2.66 4.59 28.16
C VAL A 114 -2.89 6.08 28.46
N LYS A 115 -2.34 6.99 27.65
CA LYS A 115 -2.56 8.43 27.81
C LYS A 115 -3.99 8.77 27.38
N ARG A 116 -4.77 9.32 28.31
CA ARG A 116 -6.20 9.66 28.13
C ARG A 116 -6.42 10.47 26.85
N GLY A 117 -7.26 9.96 25.95
CA GLY A 117 -7.69 10.65 24.72
C GLY A 117 -6.69 10.62 23.56
N PHE A 118 -5.50 10.01 23.72
CA PHE A 118 -4.46 10.11 22.69
C PHE A 118 -4.78 9.29 21.43
N LYS A 119 -5.44 8.12 21.58
CA LYS A 119 -5.85 7.30 20.43
C LYS A 119 -6.84 8.06 19.54
N GLU A 120 -7.81 8.70 20.17
CA GLU A 120 -8.87 9.49 19.53
C GLU A 120 -8.28 10.74 18.87
N GLU A 121 -7.32 11.39 19.52
CA GLU A 121 -6.61 12.55 18.96
C GLU A 121 -5.81 12.18 17.72
N VAL A 122 -5.02 11.10 17.77
CA VAL A 122 -4.27 10.60 16.61
C VAL A 122 -5.23 10.30 15.46
N LYS A 123 -6.33 9.59 15.73
CA LYS A 123 -7.35 9.27 14.73
C LYS A 123 -8.00 10.51 14.13
N LYS A 124 -8.38 11.48 14.97
CA LYS A 124 -9.02 12.74 14.55
C LYS A 124 -8.12 13.60 13.66
N LYS A 125 -6.82 13.68 13.98
CA LYS A 125 -5.85 14.51 13.25
C LYS A 125 -5.35 13.82 11.98
N THR A 126 -5.07 12.53 12.05
CA THR A 126 -4.32 11.81 11.01
C THR A 126 -5.19 10.88 10.16
N GLY A 127 -6.41 10.55 10.61
CA GLY A 127 -7.25 9.54 9.98
C GLY A 127 -6.88 8.09 10.33
N LEU A 128 -5.79 7.88 11.06
CA LEU A 128 -5.19 6.57 11.31
C LEU A 128 -5.34 6.14 12.78
N PRO A 129 -5.55 4.85 13.07
CA PRO A 129 -5.54 4.33 14.44
C PRO A 129 -4.12 4.30 15.00
N LEU A 130 -3.93 4.64 16.27
CA LEU A 130 -2.62 4.53 16.94
C LEU A 130 -2.10 3.08 16.84
N SER A 131 -1.01 2.87 16.09
CA SER A 131 -0.52 1.53 15.75
C SER A 131 0.96 1.54 15.38
N ALA A 132 1.66 0.44 15.70
CA ALA A 132 3.08 0.27 15.35
C ALA A 132 3.29 -0.02 13.87
N TYR A 133 2.20 -0.22 13.10
CA TYR A 133 2.22 -0.30 11.64
C TYR A 133 2.75 1.00 11.01
N PHE A 134 2.37 2.15 11.57
CA PHE A 134 2.71 3.46 11.01
C PHE A 134 4.05 4.01 11.50
N THR A 135 4.53 5.06 10.83
CA THR A 135 5.92 5.53 10.91
C THR A 135 6.28 6.21 12.25
N ALA A 136 5.37 6.97 12.89
CA ALA A 136 5.67 7.79 14.06
C ALA A 136 6.30 6.99 15.21
N ALA A 137 5.71 5.85 15.56
CA ALA A 137 6.25 5.00 16.62
C ALA A 137 7.62 4.41 16.25
N LYS A 138 7.87 4.14 14.95
CA LYS A 138 9.16 3.65 14.46
C LYS A 138 10.24 4.74 14.52
N PHE A 139 9.91 5.99 14.21
CA PHE A 139 10.81 7.12 14.44
C PHE A 139 11.16 7.26 15.92
N SER A 140 10.15 7.22 16.80
CA SER A 140 10.37 7.25 18.25
C SER A 140 11.29 6.10 18.70
N TRP A 141 11.12 4.90 18.15
CA TRP A 141 11.99 3.76 18.42
C TRP A 141 13.43 4.02 17.99
N LEU A 142 13.65 4.51 16.77
CA LEU A 142 14.99 4.84 16.24
C LEU A 142 15.69 5.87 17.15
N LEU A 143 14.97 6.94 17.51
CA LEU A 143 15.46 8.00 18.40
C LEU A 143 15.77 7.49 19.82
N LYS A 144 15.03 6.49 20.32
CA LYS A 144 15.19 5.95 21.68
C LYS A 144 16.18 4.80 21.79
N LYS A 145 16.37 4.01 20.73
CA LYS A 145 17.10 2.74 20.80
C LYS A 145 18.39 2.72 19.99
N SER A 146 18.50 3.46 18.89
CA SER A 146 19.74 3.49 18.11
C SER A 146 20.71 4.55 18.66
N ALA A 147 21.86 4.11 19.16
CA ALA A 147 22.89 5.00 19.69
C ALA A 147 23.41 5.97 18.61
N ASN A 148 23.58 5.48 17.37
CA ASN A 148 24.06 6.28 16.26
C ASN A 148 23.08 7.41 15.90
N VAL A 149 21.77 7.10 15.87
CA VAL A 149 20.71 8.09 15.64
C VAL A 149 20.69 9.16 16.72
N LYS A 150 20.86 8.77 18.00
CA LYS A 150 20.91 9.73 19.12
C LYS A 150 22.09 10.69 19.00
N THR A 151 23.28 10.18 18.69
CA THR A 151 24.48 11.02 18.52
C THR A 151 24.26 12.07 17.42
N HIS A 152 23.69 11.67 16.28
CA HIS A 152 23.42 12.60 15.18
C HIS A 152 22.29 13.59 15.49
N LEU A 153 21.29 13.20 16.30
CA LEU A 153 20.27 14.13 16.78
C LEU A 153 20.90 15.26 17.62
N VAL A 154 21.78 14.93 18.57
CA VAL A 154 22.44 15.92 19.45
C VAL A 154 23.30 16.89 18.64
N ASN A 155 23.86 16.43 17.52
CA ASN A 155 24.73 17.22 16.65
C ASN A 155 23.99 18.01 15.54
N ASP A 156 22.65 18.05 15.56
CA ASP A 156 21.82 18.63 14.48
C ASP A 156 22.14 18.06 13.07
N ASP A 157 22.59 16.79 13.04
CA ASP A 157 23.01 16.09 11.82
C ASP A 157 22.06 14.95 11.45
N LEU A 158 20.79 15.01 11.89
CA LEU A 158 19.82 13.95 11.67
C LEU A 158 18.77 14.34 10.63
N CYS A 159 18.59 13.46 9.64
CA CYS A 159 17.37 13.38 8.84
C CYS A 159 16.62 12.08 9.17
N ILE A 160 15.30 12.18 9.33
CA ILE A 160 14.39 11.03 9.42
C ILE A 160 13.27 11.19 8.40
N GLY A 161 12.85 10.09 7.80
CA GLY A 161 11.83 10.12 6.76
C GLY A 161 11.39 8.75 6.32
N THR A 162 10.36 8.73 5.48
CA THR A 162 9.97 7.54 4.72
C THR A 162 10.91 7.32 3.52
N ILE A 163 10.76 6.18 2.85
CA ILE A 163 11.65 5.75 1.76
C ILE A 163 11.71 6.76 0.61
N ASP A 164 10.61 7.42 0.27
CA ASP A 164 10.56 8.47 -0.75
C ASP A 164 11.51 9.63 -0.43
N SER A 165 11.46 10.17 0.79
CA SER A 165 12.32 11.26 1.23
C SER A 165 13.80 10.87 1.22
N TRP A 166 14.10 9.65 1.67
CA TRP A 166 15.46 9.13 1.63
C TRP A 166 15.96 8.96 0.18
N LEU A 167 15.15 8.37 -0.70
CA LEU A 167 15.47 8.23 -2.12
C LEU A 167 15.75 9.58 -2.77
N LEU A 168 14.89 10.57 -2.55
CA LEU A 168 15.07 11.92 -3.05
C LEU A 168 16.38 12.53 -2.54
N TYR A 169 16.64 12.39 -1.23
CA TYR A 169 17.85 12.91 -0.61
C TYR A 169 19.11 12.30 -1.25
N GLN A 170 19.14 10.97 -1.44
CA GLN A 170 20.26 10.28 -2.08
C GLN A 170 20.43 10.70 -3.55
N LEU A 171 19.34 10.75 -4.31
CA LEU A 171 19.36 11.05 -5.74
C LEU A 171 19.73 12.51 -6.03
N THR A 172 19.49 13.41 -5.09
CA THR A 172 19.83 14.84 -5.21
C THR A 172 21.15 15.21 -4.52
N ALA A 173 21.87 14.23 -3.97
CA ALA A 173 23.09 14.43 -3.18
C ALA A 173 22.87 15.43 -2.03
N GLY A 174 21.81 15.24 -1.26
CA GLY A 174 21.45 16.06 -0.10
C GLY A 174 20.86 17.44 -0.39
N ARG A 175 20.77 17.85 -1.67
CA ARG A 175 20.22 19.16 -2.07
C ARG A 175 18.71 19.28 -1.87
N SER A 176 17.99 18.17 -1.70
CA SER A 176 16.55 18.18 -1.46
C SER A 176 16.16 17.19 -0.37
N PHE A 177 15.41 17.68 0.62
CA PHE A 177 14.85 16.88 1.70
C PHE A 177 13.35 17.16 1.83
N LYS A 178 12.58 16.43 1.03
CA LYS A 178 11.13 16.62 0.87
C LYS A 178 10.41 15.28 0.85
N THR A 179 9.14 15.31 1.23
CA THR A 179 8.14 14.27 1.04
C THR A 179 6.89 14.88 0.43
N GLU A 180 5.89 14.07 0.14
CA GLU A 180 4.61 14.52 -0.36
C GLU A 180 3.44 13.96 0.46
N SER A 181 2.27 14.57 0.30
CA SER A 181 1.12 14.34 1.17
C SER A 181 0.69 12.87 1.28
N SER A 182 0.81 12.06 0.23
CA SER A 182 0.40 10.65 0.27
C SER A 182 1.28 9.84 1.22
N ASN A 183 2.62 9.97 1.16
CA ASN A 183 3.55 9.37 2.12
C ASN A 183 3.44 10.00 3.51
N ALA A 184 3.42 11.33 3.60
CA ALA A 184 3.33 12.05 4.88
C ALA A 184 2.08 11.68 5.67
N SER A 185 0.94 11.49 5.00
CA SER A 185 -0.33 11.11 5.64
C SER A 185 -0.30 9.73 6.30
N ARG A 186 0.68 8.89 5.95
CA ARG A 186 0.85 7.53 6.53
C ARG A 186 1.76 7.48 7.75
N THR A 187 2.31 8.62 8.14
CA THR A 187 3.26 8.68 9.26
C THR A 187 2.62 8.69 10.64
N GLN A 188 1.33 9.08 10.75
CA GLN A 188 0.69 9.55 12.00
C GLN A 188 1.22 10.88 12.55
N LEU A 189 1.95 11.64 11.76
CA LEU A 189 2.44 12.97 12.14
C LEU A 189 1.84 14.08 11.27
N LEU A 190 1.28 13.78 10.09
CA LEU A 190 0.57 14.74 9.26
C LEU A 190 -0.85 14.97 9.80
N ASN A 191 -1.23 16.23 9.98
CA ASN A 191 -2.63 16.59 10.20
C ASN A 191 -3.34 16.70 8.84
N LEU A 192 -4.36 15.87 8.60
CA LEU A 192 -5.07 15.81 7.32
C LEU A 192 -5.79 17.12 6.96
N ARG A 193 -6.13 17.96 7.95
CA ARG A 193 -6.85 19.22 7.69
C ARG A 193 -5.89 20.34 7.32
N THR A 194 -4.79 20.47 8.04
CA THR A 194 -3.80 21.53 7.80
C THR A 194 -2.79 21.16 6.71
N GLN A 195 -2.68 19.87 6.37
CA GLN A 195 -1.68 19.34 5.44
C GLN A 195 -0.25 19.68 5.84
N GLN A 196 0.01 19.74 7.16
CA GLN A 196 1.30 20.03 7.77
C GLN A 196 1.61 19.00 8.87
N TRP A 197 2.89 18.89 9.24
CA TRP A 197 3.29 18.15 10.43
C TRP A 197 2.59 18.74 11.67
N ASP A 198 1.96 17.90 12.48
CA ASP A 198 1.27 18.29 13.70
C ASP A 198 2.29 18.39 14.85
N PRO A 199 2.59 19.59 15.38
CA PRO A 199 3.63 19.75 16.40
C PRO A 199 3.33 19.00 17.70
N GLU A 200 2.04 18.83 18.03
CA GLU A 200 1.63 18.13 19.24
C GLU A 200 1.83 16.61 19.09
N LEU A 201 1.46 16.02 17.95
CA LEU A 201 1.75 14.61 17.68
C LEU A 201 3.26 14.36 17.66
N CYS A 202 4.03 15.21 16.96
CA CYS A 202 5.49 15.12 16.92
C CYS A 202 6.09 15.13 18.34
N ARG A 203 5.66 16.06 19.20
CA ARG A 203 6.09 16.13 20.61
C ARG A 203 5.75 14.86 21.39
N LYS A 204 4.53 14.32 21.23
CA LYS A 204 4.07 13.13 21.96
C LYS A 204 4.80 11.85 21.53
N PHE A 205 5.19 11.75 20.26
CA PHE A 205 6.07 10.69 19.75
C PHE A 205 7.56 10.98 19.95
N GLU A 206 7.92 12.14 20.51
CA GLU A 206 9.30 12.61 20.70
C GLU A 206 10.08 12.73 19.37
N VAL A 207 9.39 13.12 18.31
CA VAL A 207 9.95 13.32 16.97
C VAL A 207 10.24 14.81 16.76
N PRO A 208 11.50 15.22 16.54
CA PRO A 208 11.85 16.62 16.34
C PRO A 208 11.43 17.09 14.94
N LEU A 209 10.68 18.20 14.87
CA LEU A 209 10.20 18.77 13.60
C LEU A 209 11.35 19.10 12.63
N GLY A 210 12.49 19.57 13.15
CA GLY A 210 13.66 19.93 12.32
C GLY A 210 14.32 18.75 11.62
N ALA A 211 14.06 17.51 12.06
CA ALA A 211 14.59 16.31 11.42
C ALA A 211 13.64 15.72 10.35
N LEU A 212 12.42 16.25 10.21
CA LEU A 212 11.42 15.80 9.24
C LEU A 212 11.56 16.55 7.89
N PRO A 213 11.20 15.91 6.77
CA PRO A 213 11.24 16.54 5.45
C PRO A 213 10.15 17.60 5.30
N GLU A 214 10.35 18.56 4.39
CA GLU A 214 9.30 19.46 3.93
C GLU A 214 8.20 18.68 3.19
N ILE A 215 6.92 18.99 3.44
CA ILE A 215 5.78 18.39 2.73
C ILE A 215 5.37 19.28 1.56
N VAL A 216 5.57 18.77 0.34
CA VAL A 216 5.20 19.47 -0.90
C VAL A 216 4.11 18.72 -1.68
N ASP A 217 3.63 19.32 -2.77
CA ASP A 217 2.65 18.66 -3.66
C ASP A 217 3.28 17.45 -4.34
N SER A 218 2.49 16.40 -4.54
CA SER A 218 2.90 15.15 -5.17
C SER A 218 3.43 15.34 -6.60
N ASP A 219 3.02 16.40 -7.31
CA ASP A 219 3.47 16.79 -8.68
C ASP A 219 4.51 17.94 -8.70
N SER A 220 5.14 18.24 -7.56
CA SER A 220 6.17 19.27 -7.45
C SER A 220 7.44 18.95 -8.25
N LEU A 221 8.26 19.97 -8.48
CA LEU A 221 9.69 19.75 -8.73
C LEU A 221 10.37 19.42 -7.39
N PHE A 222 10.66 18.14 -7.18
CA PHE A 222 11.29 17.68 -5.94
C PHE A 222 12.79 17.99 -5.93
N GLY A 223 13.45 17.96 -7.08
CA GLY A 223 14.87 18.26 -7.22
C GLY A 223 15.42 17.79 -8.57
N MET A 224 16.73 17.86 -8.73
CA MET A 224 17.44 17.43 -9.93
C MET A 224 18.39 16.29 -9.59
N THR A 225 18.45 15.26 -10.44
CA THR A 225 19.35 14.13 -10.28
C THR A 225 20.13 13.84 -11.55
N ASP A 226 21.42 13.57 -11.40
CA ASP A 226 22.28 12.98 -12.42
C ASP A 226 22.66 11.53 -12.07
N PHE A 227 21.99 10.95 -11.07
CA PHE A 227 22.29 9.64 -10.50
C PHE A 227 23.75 9.48 -10.05
N GLY A 228 24.34 10.52 -9.45
CA GLY A 228 25.74 10.51 -9.02
C GLY A 228 26.69 10.54 -10.21
N GLY A 229 26.38 11.36 -11.22
CA GLY A 229 27.16 11.52 -12.44
C GLY A 229 26.99 10.43 -13.50
N LEU A 230 26.03 9.51 -13.34
CA LEU A 230 25.71 8.51 -14.38
C LEU A 230 25.02 9.14 -15.59
N LEU A 231 24.33 10.26 -15.40
CA LEU A 231 23.78 11.06 -16.49
C LEU A 231 24.72 12.23 -16.80
N PRO A 232 24.86 12.62 -18.08
CA PRO A 232 25.72 13.73 -18.47
C PRO A 232 25.20 15.09 -18.02
N GLN A 233 23.90 15.19 -17.71
CA GLN A 233 23.23 16.39 -17.21
C GLN A 233 22.16 15.99 -16.19
N PRO A 234 21.92 16.80 -15.14
CA PRO A 234 20.84 16.55 -14.21
C PRO A 234 19.46 16.64 -14.89
N ILE A 235 18.57 15.72 -14.51
CA ILE A 235 17.16 15.70 -14.95
C ILE A 235 16.22 15.87 -13.74
N PRO A 236 15.01 16.41 -13.94
CA PRO A 236 14.10 16.71 -12.84
C PRO A 236 13.42 15.45 -12.28
N ILE A 237 13.28 15.40 -10.95
CA ILE A 237 12.37 14.50 -10.24
C ILE A 237 11.03 15.23 -10.12
N ARG A 238 9.99 14.74 -10.83
CA ARG A 238 8.72 15.45 -11.04
C ARG A 238 7.51 14.80 -10.37
N SER A 239 7.71 13.66 -9.72
CA SER A 239 6.64 13.02 -8.97
C SER A 239 7.18 12.09 -7.90
N MET A 240 6.51 12.13 -6.75
CA MET A 240 6.61 11.13 -5.69
C MET A 240 5.18 10.73 -5.30
N LEU A 241 4.93 9.44 -5.07
CA LEU A 241 3.67 8.92 -4.53
C LEU A 241 3.92 7.60 -3.81
N GLY A 242 3.24 7.37 -2.70
CA GLY A 242 3.19 6.06 -2.07
C GLY A 242 2.54 5.02 -2.99
N ASP A 243 3.05 3.79 -2.96
CA ASP A 243 2.72 2.71 -3.92
C ASP A 243 1.21 2.51 -4.18
N SER A 244 0.41 2.50 -3.12
CA SER A 244 -1.02 2.17 -3.19
C SER A 244 -1.85 3.33 -3.71
N GLN A 245 -1.45 4.57 -3.39
CA GLN A 245 -2.03 5.78 -3.96
C GLN A 245 -1.64 5.96 -5.42
N ALA A 246 -0.40 5.60 -5.78
CA ALA A 246 0.02 5.55 -7.17
C ALA A 246 -0.82 4.52 -7.95
N ALA A 247 -1.02 3.31 -7.41
CA ALA A 247 -1.91 2.32 -8.04
C ALA A 247 -3.36 2.82 -8.19
N LEU A 248 -3.91 3.50 -7.17
CA LEU A 248 -5.23 4.13 -7.24
C LEU A 248 -5.32 5.12 -8.41
N LEU A 249 -4.30 5.95 -8.57
CA LEU A 249 -4.23 6.91 -9.67
C LEU A 249 -4.11 6.24 -11.04
N ALA A 250 -3.35 5.14 -11.15
CA ALA A 250 -3.22 4.39 -12.40
C ALA A 250 -4.58 3.84 -12.88
N HIS A 251 -5.43 3.44 -11.94
CA HIS A 251 -6.83 3.04 -12.22
C HIS A 251 -7.75 4.20 -12.61
N ASP A 252 -7.25 5.44 -12.67
CA ASP A 252 -8.04 6.65 -12.88
C ASP A 252 -9.12 6.88 -11.80
N CYS A 253 -8.91 6.34 -10.59
CA CYS A 253 -9.81 6.47 -9.46
C CYS A 253 -9.68 7.85 -8.77
N GLN A 254 -9.84 8.93 -9.54
CA GLN A 254 -9.65 10.30 -9.06
C GLN A 254 -10.93 10.93 -8.52
N LYS A 255 -12.09 10.51 -9.05
CA LYS A 255 -13.40 11.03 -8.64
C LYS A 255 -13.88 10.39 -7.35
N THR A 256 -14.65 11.13 -6.56
CA THR A 256 -15.36 10.61 -5.39
C THR A 256 -16.15 9.35 -5.77
N GLY A 257 -16.14 8.35 -4.90
CA GLY A 257 -16.84 7.09 -5.13
C GLY A 257 -16.04 6.04 -5.91
N ALA A 258 -14.91 6.40 -6.51
CA ALA A 258 -14.09 5.45 -7.26
C ALA A 258 -13.37 4.46 -6.34
N LEU A 259 -13.42 3.18 -6.68
CA LEU A 259 -12.95 2.07 -5.85
C LEU A 259 -11.83 1.28 -6.52
N LYS A 260 -10.86 0.84 -5.72
CA LYS A 260 -9.94 -0.22 -6.13
C LYS A 260 -9.67 -1.23 -5.03
N ALA A 261 -9.29 -2.45 -5.40
CA ALA A 261 -8.77 -3.47 -4.50
C ALA A 261 -7.47 -4.08 -5.06
N THR A 262 -6.40 -4.00 -4.29
CA THR A 262 -5.11 -4.63 -4.61
C THR A 262 -5.01 -5.96 -3.86
N PHE A 263 -4.81 -7.06 -4.59
CA PHE A 263 -4.65 -8.42 -4.09
C PHE A 263 -3.16 -8.77 -3.93
N GLY A 264 -2.66 -8.73 -2.69
CA GLY A 264 -1.34 -9.21 -2.30
C GLY A 264 -1.42 -10.33 -1.26
N THR A 265 -0.40 -10.46 -0.42
CA THR A 265 -0.44 -11.34 0.77
C THR A 265 -1.69 -11.06 1.63
N GLY A 266 -1.94 -9.77 1.87
CA GLY A 266 -3.25 -9.22 2.26
C GLY A 266 -3.82 -8.35 1.15
N SER A 267 -4.97 -7.70 1.40
CA SER A 267 -5.58 -6.77 0.43
C SER A 267 -5.69 -5.35 0.97
N SER A 268 -5.56 -4.38 0.07
CA SER A 268 -5.85 -2.96 0.33
C SER A 268 -6.99 -2.55 -0.59
N VAL A 269 -8.15 -2.28 0.02
CA VAL A 269 -9.34 -1.76 -0.66
C VAL A 269 -9.42 -0.27 -0.37
N MET A 270 -9.47 0.55 -1.42
CA MET A 270 -9.35 2.00 -1.31
C MET A 270 -10.48 2.69 -2.06
N LEU A 271 -11.00 3.75 -1.45
CA LEU A 271 -12.04 4.63 -1.97
C LEU A 271 -11.49 6.04 -2.09
N SER A 272 -11.67 6.67 -3.25
CA SER A 272 -11.43 8.11 -3.41
C SER A 272 -12.59 8.93 -2.85
N LEU A 273 -12.26 9.95 -2.07
CA LEU A 273 -13.21 10.93 -1.52
C LEU A 273 -13.28 12.22 -2.35
N GLY A 274 -12.40 12.38 -3.34
CA GLY A 274 -12.20 13.68 -3.99
C GLY A 274 -11.59 14.69 -3.02
N GLU A 275 -11.97 15.96 -3.15
CA GLU A 275 -11.36 17.07 -2.39
C GLU A 275 -11.94 17.28 -0.98
N THR A 276 -13.00 16.55 -0.62
CA THR A 276 -13.66 16.68 0.66
C THR A 276 -13.19 15.61 1.64
N LEU A 277 -12.58 16.03 2.75
CA LEU A 277 -12.22 15.12 3.84
C LEU A 277 -13.47 14.69 4.61
N HIS A 278 -14.00 13.53 4.28
CA HIS A 278 -15.16 12.92 4.94
C HIS A 278 -14.76 11.61 5.63
N PHE A 279 -14.65 11.62 6.97
CA PHE A 279 -14.48 10.40 7.76
C PHE A 279 -14.91 10.60 9.21
N SER A 280 -15.45 9.55 9.82
CA SER A 280 -15.71 9.51 11.26
C SER A 280 -14.46 9.07 12.04
N ALA A 281 -14.18 9.71 13.18
CA ALA A 281 -13.13 9.24 14.09
C ALA A 281 -13.45 7.86 14.71
N ALA A 282 -14.73 7.46 14.73
CA ALA A 282 -15.16 6.13 15.14
C ALA A 282 -15.03 5.09 14.01
N SER A 283 -14.70 5.51 12.78
CA SER A 283 -14.59 4.61 11.64
C SER A 283 -13.41 3.65 11.80
N PRO A 284 -13.60 2.35 11.53
CA PRO A 284 -12.50 1.38 11.48
C PRO A 284 -11.59 1.59 10.25
N LEU A 285 -12.00 2.40 9.28
CA LEU A 285 -11.26 2.66 8.06
C LEU A 285 -10.15 3.69 8.27
N ASN A 286 -9.07 3.56 7.52
CA ASN A 286 -7.98 4.53 7.52
C ASN A 286 -8.31 5.68 6.57
N ALA A 287 -8.41 6.92 7.07
CA ALA A 287 -8.41 8.09 6.20
C ALA A 287 -6.98 8.54 5.94
N SER A 288 -6.66 8.89 4.70
CA SER A 288 -5.34 9.42 4.32
C SER A 288 -5.45 10.32 3.09
N VAL A 289 -4.31 10.85 2.64
CA VAL A 289 -4.24 11.60 1.38
C VAL A 289 -3.95 10.63 0.23
N GLY A 290 -4.73 10.73 -0.83
CA GLY A 290 -4.46 10.11 -2.13
C GLY A 290 -3.27 10.80 -2.78
N TRP A 291 -3.40 12.10 -3.02
CA TRP A 291 -2.33 12.97 -3.53
C TRP A 291 -2.70 14.43 -3.27
N ARG A 292 -1.70 15.33 -3.35
CA ARG A 292 -1.94 16.77 -3.44
C ARG A 292 -1.31 17.29 -4.73
N ARG A 293 -2.08 17.97 -5.57
CA ARG A 293 -1.61 18.51 -6.84
C ARG A 293 -2.03 19.94 -7.00
N LYS A 294 -1.07 20.82 -7.30
CA LYS A 294 -1.33 22.26 -7.49
C LYS A 294 -2.19 22.85 -6.35
N GLY A 295 -1.86 22.51 -5.12
CA GLY A 295 -2.55 22.91 -3.88
C GLY A 295 -3.84 22.16 -3.57
N LYS A 296 -4.37 21.34 -4.48
CA LYS A 296 -5.63 20.60 -4.28
C LYS A 296 -5.38 19.20 -3.74
N THR A 297 -6.00 18.87 -2.61
CA THR A 297 -5.80 17.59 -1.93
C THR A 297 -6.93 16.65 -2.28
N THR A 298 -6.61 15.45 -2.76
CA THR A 298 -7.57 14.34 -2.88
C THR A 298 -7.40 13.40 -1.69
N TYR A 299 -8.48 13.11 -0.97
CA TYR A 299 -8.48 12.20 0.17
C TYR A 299 -8.95 10.80 -0.21
N VAL A 300 -8.57 9.82 0.61
CA VAL A 300 -8.96 8.42 0.44
C VAL A 300 -9.36 7.79 1.76
N LEU A 301 -10.27 6.82 1.69
CA LEU A 301 -10.47 5.82 2.75
C LEU A 301 -9.85 4.50 2.32
N GLU A 302 -9.23 3.79 3.25
CA GLU A 302 -8.58 2.51 3.02
C GLU A 302 -9.01 1.51 4.09
N GLY A 303 -9.46 0.33 3.65
CA GLY A 303 -9.63 -0.85 4.49
C GLY A 303 -8.57 -1.89 4.13
N ASN A 304 -7.87 -2.37 5.15
CA ASN A 304 -6.82 -3.38 4.99
C ASN A 304 -7.32 -4.74 5.48
N ILE A 305 -7.07 -5.77 4.67
CA ILE A 305 -7.41 -7.17 4.93
C ILE A 305 -6.10 -7.92 5.10
N ASN A 306 -5.91 -8.60 6.22
CA ASN A 306 -4.63 -9.23 6.55
C ASN A 306 -4.34 -10.48 5.70
N TYR A 307 -5.38 -11.26 5.40
CA TYR A 307 -5.25 -12.57 4.76
C TYR A 307 -6.01 -12.61 3.43
N THR A 308 -5.25 -12.63 2.33
CA THR A 308 -5.77 -12.81 0.97
C THR A 308 -4.90 -13.82 0.24
N GLY A 309 -3.79 -13.40 -0.38
CA GLY A 309 -2.82 -14.32 -0.99
C GLY A 309 -2.19 -15.28 0.02
N ALA A 310 -2.04 -14.84 1.28
CA ALA A 310 -1.59 -15.70 2.38
C ALA A 310 -2.48 -16.93 2.58
N ILE A 311 -3.79 -16.84 2.30
CA ILE A 311 -4.70 -18.00 2.39
C ILE A 311 -4.33 -19.04 1.34
N VAL A 312 -3.98 -18.60 0.12
CA VAL A 312 -3.55 -19.50 -0.96
C VAL A 312 -2.20 -20.15 -0.62
N SER A 313 -1.24 -19.37 -0.12
CA SER A 313 0.05 -19.89 0.36
C SER A 313 -0.13 -20.91 1.48
N TRP A 314 -1.01 -20.63 2.45
CA TRP A 314 -1.33 -21.55 3.54
C TRP A 314 -1.97 -22.86 3.04
N MET A 315 -2.92 -22.77 2.09
CA MET A 315 -3.49 -23.96 1.45
C MET A 315 -2.44 -24.79 0.72
N GLN A 316 -1.43 -24.15 0.12
CA GLN A 316 -0.39 -24.81 -0.65
C GLN A 316 0.68 -25.46 0.23
N HIS A 317 1.26 -24.69 1.15
CA HIS A 317 2.46 -25.09 1.87
C HIS A 317 2.15 -25.81 3.19
N ASP A 318 1.11 -25.38 3.89
CA ASP A 318 0.80 -25.87 5.24
C ASP A 318 -0.27 -26.96 5.21
N LEU A 319 -1.44 -26.67 4.60
CA LEU A 319 -2.51 -27.67 4.49
C LEU A 319 -2.31 -28.67 3.35
N ARG A 320 -1.47 -28.31 2.36
CA ARG A 320 -1.22 -29.12 1.15
C ARG A 320 -2.50 -29.53 0.42
N LEU A 321 -3.52 -28.67 0.45
CA LEU A 321 -4.74 -28.82 -0.35
C LEU A 321 -4.48 -28.56 -1.83
N ILE A 322 -3.48 -27.76 -2.15
CA ILE A 322 -3.12 -27.42 -3.53
C ILE A 322 -1.63 -27.56 -3.79
N THR A 323 -1.25 -27.79 -5.05
CA THR A 323 0.16 -27.83 -5.48
C THR A 323 0.58 -26.58 -6.24
N ASP A 324 -0.34 -26.00 -7.03
CA ASP A 324 -0.16 -24.74 -7.75
C ASP A 324 -1.37 -23.83 -7.48
N PRO A 325 -1.19 -22.56 -7.07
CA PRO A 325 -2.27 -21.58 -6.95
C PRO A 325 -3.27 -21.55 -8.12
N LYS A 326 -2.84 -21.84 -9.34
CA LYS A 326 -3.69 -21.84 -10.54
C LYS A 326 -4.80 -22.89 -10.50
N GLU A 327 -4.63 -23.97 -9.74
CA GLU A 327 -5.65 -25.02 -9.66
C GLU A 327 -6.89 -24.58 -8.84
N THR A 328 -6.74 -23.56 -8.00
CA THR A 328 -7.78 -23.12 -7.05
C THR A 328 -9.08 -22.72 -7.74
N ALA A 329 -9.01 -22.05 -8.90
CA ALA A 329 -10.22 -21.65 -9.63
C ALA A 329 -11.02 -22.85 -10.13
N SER A 330 -10.34 -23.83 -10.74
CA SER A 330 -10.99 -25.05 -11.24
C SER A 330 -11.57 -25.90 -10.10
N ALA A 331 -10.86 -26.02 -8.98
CA ALA A 331 -11.33 -26.72 -7.80
C ALA A 331 -12.57 -26.04 -7.18
N ALA A 332 -12.59 -24.70 -7.15
CA ALA A 332 -13.72 -23.94 -6.63
C ALA A 332 -14.99 -24.13 -7.48
N TYR A 333 -14.88 -24.20 -8.81
CA TYR A 333 -16.02 -24.53 -9.68
C TYR A 333 -16.47 -25.99 -9.56
N ALA A 334 -15.56 -26.92 -9.24
CA ALA A 334 -15.89 -28.33 -9.03
C ALA A 334 -16.59 -28.60 -7.69
N ALA A 335 -16.58 -27.65 -6.75
CA ALA A 335 -17.23 -27.80 -5.46
C ALA A 335 -18.76 -27.90 -5.57
N ASN A 336 -19.38 -28.64 -4.68
CA ASN A 336 -20.83 -28.79 -4.59
C ASN A 336 -21.52 -27.42 -4.48
N LYS A 337 -22.39 -27.07 -5.43
CA LYS A 337 -23.11 -25.78 -5.48
C LYS A 337 -23.96 -25.50 -4.22
N ASN A 338 -24.38 -26.54 -3.52
CA ASN A 338 -25.19 -26.45 -2.30
C ASN A 338 -24.37 -26.41 -1.00
N ASP A 339 -23.06 -26.58 -1.08
CA ASP A 339 -22.19 -26.42 0.09
C ASP A 339 -22.15 -24.94 0.54
N ARG A 340 -22.07 -24.75 1.86
CA ARG A 340 -22.10 -23.44 2.53
C ARG A 340 -20.93 -23.30 3.51
N THR A 341 -19.86 -24.06 3.30
CA THR A 341 -18.66 -23.99 4.12
C THR A 341 -18.06 -22.59 4.01
N ILE A 342 -17.70 -22.00 5.15
CA ILE A 342 -17.06 -20.68 5.23
C ILE A 342 -15.73 -20.83 5.99
N LEU A 343 -14.67 -20.23 5.45
CA LEU A 343 -13.42 -20.05 6.16
C LEU A 343 -13.44 -18.70 6.87
N LEU A 344 -13.27 -18.68 8.19
CA LEU A 344 -12.90 -17.48 8.92
C LEU A 344 -11.36 -17.41 8.99
N PRO A 345 -10.70 -16.43 8.35
CA PRO A 345 -9.25 -16.44 8.17
C PRO A 345 -8.51 -15.70 9.30
N ALA A 346 -8.96 -15.89 10.55
CA ALA A 346 -8.45 -15.18 11.72
C ALA A 346 -7.16 -15.80 12.27
N PHE A 347 -6.15 -16.07 11.42
CA PHE A 347 -4.91 -16.73 11.85
C PHE A 347 -4.10 -15.89 12.87
N SER A 348 -4.23 -14.56 12.78
CA SER A 348 -3.70 -13.61 13.77
C SER A 348 -4.80 -12.75 14.40
N GLY A 349 -6.03 -13.27 14.49
CA GLY A 349 -7.21 -12.48 14.80
C GLY A 349 -7.83 -11.80 13.57
N MET A 350 -9.04 -11.26 13.74
CA MET A 350 -9.74 -10.50 12.71
C MET A 350 -9.29 -9.04 12.72
N GLY A 351 -9.05 -8.50 11.52
CA GLY A 351 -8.51 -7.16 11.31
C GLY A 351 -9.45 -6.00 11.66
N THR A 352 -9.07 -4.80 11.21
CA THR A 352 -9.59 -3.51 11.70
C THR A 352 -11.11 -3.35 11.59
N LEU A 353 -11.77 -3.99 10.61
CA LEU A 353 -13.23 -3.93 10.47
C LEU A 353 -13.98 -4.60 11.62
N TYR A 354 -13.44 -5.68 12.17
CA TYR A 354 -14.11 -6.51 13.18
C TYR A 354 -13.56 -6.27 14.58
N ALA A 355 -12.34 -5.74 14.69
CA ALA A 355 -11.66 -5.39 15.93
C ALA A 355 -11.59 -6.54 16.97
N ASN A 356 -11.56 -7.79 16.51
CA ASN A 356 -11.49 -8.98 17.38
C ASN A 356 -10.18 -9.73 17.17
N LEU A 357 -9.15 -9.35 17.95
CA LEU A 357 -7.84 -9.99 17.92
C LEU A 357 -7.79 -11.36 18.63
N LYS A 358 -8.82 -11.69 19.42
CA LYS A 358 -8.90 -12.99 20.12
C LYS A 358 -9.41 -14.10 19.22
N CYS A 359 -10.28 -13.74 18.28
CA CYS A 359 -10.87 -14.62 17.27
C CYS A 359 -9.81 -15.51 16.60
N LYS A 360 -10.17 -16.77 16.35
CA LYS A 360 -9.29 -17.78 15.74
C LYS A 360 -9.80 -18.25 14.40
N ALA A 361 -8.87 -18.64 13.53
CA ALA A 361 -9.23 -19.17 12.22
C ALA A 361 -10.02 -20.48 12.38
N ALA A 362 -11.10 -20.63 11.61
CA ALA A 362 -11.97 -21.80 11.69
C ALA A 362 -12.76 -22.01 10.40
N PHE A 363 -13.11 -23.26 10.10
CA PHE A 363 -14.12 -23.58 9.10
C PHE A 363 -15.47 -23.79 9.76
N PHE A 364 -16.50 -23.14 9.23
CA PHE A 364 -17.88 -23.24 9.68
C PHE A 364 -18.75 -23.96 8.66
N ASN A 365 -19.87 -24.52 9.11
CA ASN A 365 -20.91 -25.16 8.29
C ASN A 365 -20.47 -26.39 7.47
N MET A 366 -19.38 -27.05 7.88
CA MET A 366 -18.93 -28.30 7.27
C MET A 366 -19.98 -29.41 7.43
N LYS A 367 -20.16 -30.22 6.39
CA LYS A 367 -21.01 -31.42 6.38
C LYS A 367 -20.16 -32.66 6.07
N ARG A 368 -20.74 -33.85 6.22
CA ARG A 368 -20.08 -35.12 5.88
C ARG A 368 -19.55 -35.18 4.44
N ILE A 369 -20.16 -34.42 3.53
CA ILE A 369 -19.80 -34.34 2.11
C ILE A 369 -18.83 -33.19 1.79
N THR A 370 -18.43 -32.37 2.76
CA THR A 370 -17.47 -31.28 2.54
C THR A 370 -16.10 -31.89 2.28
N GLY A 371 -15.56 -31.65 1.09
CA GLY A 371 -14.27 -32.16 0.66
C GLY A 371 -13.30 -31.05 0.28
N ARG A 372 -12.24 -31.46 -0.43
CA ARG A 372 -11.15 -30.59 -0.84
C ARG A 372 -11.62 -29.37 -1.65
N SER A 373 -12.51 -29.59 -2.62
CA SER A 373 -13.02 -28.52 -3.49
C SER A 373 -13.82 -27.48 -2.70
N GLU A 374 -14.66 -27.92 -1.76
CA GLU A 374 -15.44 -27.04 -0.90
C GLU A 374 -14.57 -26.18 0.00
N LEU A 375 -13.50 -26.75 0.58
CA LEU A 375 -12.54 -26.00 1.40
C LEU A 375 -11.79 -24.95 0.59
N ILE A 376 -11.33 -25.30 -0.62
CA ILE A 376 -10.67 -24.35 -1.53
C ILE A 376 -11.63 -23.22 -1.93
N ARG A 377 -12.88 -23.56 -2.25
CA ARG A 377 -13.90 -22.56 -2.57
C ARG A 377 -14.18 -21.63 -1.40
N ALA A 378 -14.34 -22.19 -0.20
CA ALA A 378 -14.56 -21.41 1.03
C ALA A 378 -13.40 -20.42 1.25
N ALA A 379 -12.17 -20.87 1.06
CA ALA A 379 -10.97 -20.03 1.17
C ALA A 379 -10.95 -18.86 0.16
N LEU A 380 -11.33 -19.09 -1.09
CA LEU A 380 -11.46 -18.01 -2.09
C LEU A 380 -12.63 -17.06 -1.77
N ASN A 381 -13.80 -17.61 -1.44
CA ASN A 381 -15.00 -16.81 -1.14
C ASN A 381 -14.78 -15.83 0.02
N THR A 382 -14.05 -16.27 1.05
CA THR A 382 -13.68 -15.45 2.20
C THR A 382 -12.89 -14.19 1.83
N VAL A 383 -12.08 -14.24 0.77
CA VAL A 383 -11.40 -13.02 0.27
C VAL A 383 -12.44 -12.02 -0.23
N ALA A 384 -13.40 -12.48 -1.04
CA ALA A 384 -14.45 -11.61 -1.56
C ALA A 384 -15.38 -11.09 -0.46
N TYR A 385 -15.73 -11.91 0.55
CA TYR A 385 -16.52 -11.47 1.69
C TYR A 385 -15.85 -10.33 2.47
N GLN A 386 -14.56 -10.45 2.79
CA GLN A 386 -13.84 -9.39 3.49
C GLN A 386 -13.73 -8.11 2.65
N ILE A 387 -13.53 -8.21 1.32
CA ILE A 387 -13.55 -7.04 0.43
C ILE A 387 -14.94 -6.39 0.42
N ASN A 388 -15.99 -7.20 0.35
CA ASN A 388 -17.37 -6.72 0.40
C ASN A 388 -17.66 -6.00 1.73
N ASP A 389 -17.19 -6.51 2.86
CA ASP A 389 -17.35 -5.83 4.16
C ASP A 389 -16.67 -4.46 4.20
N VAL A 390 -15.49 -4.31 3.58
CA VAL A 390 -14.85 -2.99 3.43
C VAL A 390 -15.72 -2.07 2.58
N ILE A 391 -16.25 -2.55 1.45
CA ILE A 391 -17.11 -1.77 0.56
C ILE A 391 -18.40 -1.34 1.27
N LEU A 392 -19.05 -2.24 2.01
CA LEU A 392 -20.23 -1.93 2.81
C LEU A 392 -19.89 -0.90 3.90
N GLN A 393 -18.69 -0.98 4.50
CA GLN A 393 -18.24 0.02 5.47
C GLN A 393 -18.06 1.40 4.81
N PHE A 394 -17.56 1.48 3.58
CA PHE A 394 -17.51 2.74 2.84
C PHE A 394 -18.90 3.35 2.62
N GLN A 395 -19.91 2.52 2.30
CA GLN A 395 -21.29 3.00 2.13
C GLN A 395 -21.86 3.56 3.44
N LYS A 396 -21.51 2.96 4.58
CA LYS A 396 -21.90 3.46 5.91
C LYS A 396 -21.29 4.82 6.25
N GLU A 397 -20.20 5.21 5.60
CA GLU A 397 -19.66 6.57 5.67
C GLU A 397 -20.45 7.56 4.80
N GLY A 398 -21.61 7.18 4.23
CA GLY A 398 -22.49 8.09 3.49
C GLY A 398 -21.98 8.53 2.12
N ILE A 399 -20.99 7.81 1.56
CA ILE A 399 -20.38 8.13 0.28
C ILE A 399 -21.04 7.28 -0.81
N GLU A 400 -21.52 7.93 -1.87
CA GLU A 400 -22.01 7.23 -3.05
C GLU A 400 -20.84 6.55 -3.78
N LEU A 401 -20.95 5.23 -3.96
CA LEU A 401 -19.89 4.43 -4.57
C LEU A 401 -20.18 4.20 -6.05
N GLN A 402 -19.16 4.35 -6.88
CA GLN A 402 -19.26 3.99 -8.30
C GLN A 402 -19.53 2.49 -8.47
N ASN A 403 -20.17 2.14 -9.57
CA ASN A 403 -20.56 0.75 -9.84
C ASN A 403 -19.40 -0.14 -10.36
N VAL A 404 -18.18 0.40 -10.38
CA VAL A 404 -16.98 -0.27 -10.85
C VAL A 404 -16.01 -0.45 -9.70
N LEU A 405 -15.49 -1.66 -9.53
CA LEU A 405 -14.38 -2.00 -8.66
C LEU A 405 -13.17 -2.36 -9.51
N HIS A 406 -12.16 -1.49 -9.51
CA HIS A 406 -10.90 -1.78 -10.16
C HIS A 406 -10.08 -2.77 -9.32
N VAL A 407 -9.46 -3.76 -9.96
CA VAL A 407 -8.68 -4.78 -9.25
C VAL A 407 -7.30 -4.96 -9.84
N ASP A 408 -6.31 -5.16 -8.98
CA ASP A 408 -4.92 -5.40 -9.35
C ASP A 408 -4.22 -6.36 -8.40
N GLY A 409 -3.02 -6.83 -8.75
CA GLY A 409 -2.22 -7.71 -7.90
C GLY A 409 -2.26 -9.19 -8.31
N GLY A 410 -1.71 -10.05 -7.45
CA GLY A 410 -1.30 -11.41 -7.81
C GLY A 410 -2.45 -12.42 -8.00
N MET A 411 -3.67 -12.07 -7.58
CA MET A 411 -4.81 -12.99 -7.62
C MET A 411 -5.85 -12.65 -8.69
N ILE A 412 -5.65 -11.59 -9.48
CA ILE A 412 -6.62 -11.16 -10.49
C ILE A 412 -6.76 -12.14 -11.66
N ASP A 413 -5.76 -13.00 -11.86
CA ASP A 413 -5.81 -14.08 -12.85
C ASP A 413 -6.74 -15.25 -12.44
N ASN A 414 -7.23 -15.26 -11.19
CA ASN A 414 -8.18 -16.27 -10.72
C ASN A 414 -9.61 -15.90 -11.15
N TYR A 415 -10.04 -16.48 -12.27
CA TYR A 415 -11.34 -16.20 -12.88
C TYR A 415 -12.55 -16.55 -11.99
N TYR A 416 -12.47 -17.59 -11.15
CA TYR A 416 -13.52 -17.89 -10.17
C TYR A 416 -13.67 -16.75 -9.15
N LEU A 417 -12.55 -16.32 -8.55
CA LEU A 417 -12.55 -15.30 -7.52
C LEU A 417 -13.05 -13.96 -8.07
N MET A 418 -12.61 -13.56 -9.26
CA MET A 418 -13.06 -12.31 -9.88
C MET A 418 -14.56 -12.31 -10.18
N GLN A 419 -15.07 -13.42 -10.74
CA GLN A 419 -16.51 -13.55 -10.97
C GLN A 419 -17.31 -13.61 -9.65
N PHE A 420 -16.83 -14.33 -8.64
CA PHE A 420 -17.48 -14.40 -7.34
C PHE A 420 -17.47 -13.04 -6.62
N LEU A 421 -16.39 -12.27 -6.73
CA LEU A 421 -16.32 -10.91 -6.22
C LEU A 421 -17.33 -9.98 -6.90
N SER A 422 -17.45 -10.04 -8.24
CA SER A 422 -18.46 -9.27 -8.97
C SER A 422 -19.88 -9.67 -8.56
N ASN A 423 -20.15 -10.98 -8.49
CA ASN A 423 -21.41 -11.53 -8.01
C ASN A 423 -21.76 -11.07 -6.59
N LEU A 424 -20.80 -11.09 -5.67
CA LEU A 424 -21.04 -10.73 -4.28
C LEU A 424 -21.24 -9.22 -4.12
N THR A 425 -20.31 -8.42 -4.65
CA THR A 425 -20.34 -6.95 -4.48
C THR A 425 -21.40 -6.27 -5.34
N GLN A 426 -21.97 -7.00 -6.32
CA GLN A 426 -22.91 -6.47 -7.32
C GLN A 426 -22.33 -5.29 -8.12
N LYS A 427 -21.00 -5.30 -8.31
CA LYS A 427 -20.25 -4.30 -9.08
C LYS A 427 -19.58 -4.95 -10.29
N GLU A 428 -19.34 -4.15 -11.33
CA GLU A 428 -18.41 -4.55 -12.39
C GLU A 428 -17.00 -4.60 -11.82
N VAL A 429 -16.31 -5.73 -12.00
CA VAL A 429 -14.93 -5.91 -11.56
C VAL A 429 -14.02 -5.76 -12.78
N VAL A 430 -13.25 -4.67 -12.83
CA VAL A 430 -12.36 -4.34 -13.96
C VAL A 430 -10.92 -4.64 -13.59
N LEU A 431 -10.29 -5.54 -14.35
CA LEU A 431 -8.92 -5.98 -14.10
C LEU A 431 -7.93 -4.95 -14.62
N ALA A 432 -6.85 -4.75 -13.86
CA ALA A 432 -5.72 -3.96 -14.28
C ALA A 432 -5.13 -4.48 -15.61
N PRO A 433 -4.85 -3.61 -16.58
CA PRO A 433 -4.25 -4.01 -17.87
C PRO A 433 -2.81 -4.53 -17.74
N LEU A 434 -2.14 -4.21 -16.63
CA LEU A 434 -0.73 -4.49 -16.38
C LEU A 434 -0.42 -4.54 -14.88
N LYS A 435 0.70 -5.17 -14.52
CA LYS A 435 1.07 -5.41 -13.11
C LYS A 435 1.75 -4.22 -12.44
N GLU A 436 2.38 -3.32 -13.20
CA GLU A 436 3.22 -2.23 -12.68
C GLU A 436 2.43 -0.93 -12.43
N LEU A 437 1.28 -1.04 -11.77
CA LEU A 437 0.38 0.10 -11.57
C LEU A 437 0.97 1.21 -10.72
N SER A 438 1.69 0.90 -9.64
CA SER A 438 2.34 1.92 -8.81
C SER A 438 3.30 2.77 -9.65
N ALA A 439 4.13 2.13 -10.48
CA ALA A 439 5.04 2.83 -11.36
C ALA A 439 4.29 3.71 -12.38
N TRP A 440 3.23 3.18 -12.97
CA TRP A 440 2.40 3.91 -13.93
C TRP A 440 1.66 5.09 -13.33
N GLY A 441 1.09 4.93 -12.14
CA GLY A 441 0.43 6.00 -11.41
C GLY A 441 1.36 7.17 -11.16
N THR A 442 2.54 6.90 -10.61
CA THR A 442 3.53 7.96 -10.36
C THR A 442 4.01 8.60 -11.66
N ALA A 443 4.15 7.83 -12.73
CA ALA A 443 4.41 8.40 -14.05
C ALA A 443 3.26 9.33 -14.50
N LEU A 444 2.00 8.94 -14.37
CA LEU A 444 0.85 9.80 -14.67
C LEU A 444 0.88 11.10 -13.84
N ASN A 445 1.23 10.99 -12.56
CA ASN A 445 1.33 12.14 -11.66
C ASN A 445 2.42 13.14 -12.06
N SER A 446 3.46 12.70 -12.77
CA SER A 446 4.55 13.59 -13.21
C SER A 446 4.15 14.63 -14.26
N GLY A 447 2.93 14.53 -14.81
CA GLY A 447 2.38 15.46 -15.81
C GLY A 447 2.84 15.19 -17.26
N PHE A 448 3.69 14.19 -17.47
CA PHE A 448 4.14 13.77 -18.82
C PHE A 448 3.13 12.86 -19.54
N PHE A 449 2.18 12.29 -18.81
CA PHE A 449 1.20 11.34 -19.32
C PHE A 449 -0.23 11.76 -18.96
N THR A 450 -1.19 11.23 -19.72
CA THR A 450 -2.62 11.41 -19.46
C THR A 450 -3.26 10.06 -19.15
N ALA A 451 -4.43 10.04 -18.50
CA ALA A 451 -5.18 8.81 -18.27
C ALA A 451 -5.46 8.04 -19.58
N ASP A 452 -5.66 8.75 -20.70
CA ASP A 452 -5.81 8.14 -22.03
C ASP A 452 -4.55 7.41 -22.52
N THR A 453 -3.36 7.86 -22.11
CA THR A 453 -2.12 7.15 -22.43
C THR A 453 -2.07 5.78 -21.76
N PHE A 454 -2.58 5.67 -20.53
CA PHE A 454 -2.67 4.41 -19.80
C PHE A 454 -3.78 3.50 -20.34
N ARG A 455 -4.99 4.05 -20.58
CA ARG A 455 -6.13 3.30 -21.15
C ARG A 455 -5.82 2.63 -22.48
N ARG A 456 -4.90 3.19 -23.28
CA ARG A 456 -4.49 2.65 -24.57
C ARG A 456 -3.51 1.46 -24.49
N GLN A 457 -3.02 1.09 -23.29
CA GLN A 457 -1.95 0.10 -23.18
C GLN A 457 -2.40 -1.35 -23.40
N THR A 458 -3.66 -1.71 -23.10
CA THR A 458 -4.29 -3.01 -23.47
C THR A 458 -5.81 -2.95 -23.22
N MET A 459 -6.56 -3.92 -23.76
CA MET A 459 -7.96 -4.16 -23.37
C MET A 459 -8.02 -4.65 -21.91
N SER A 460 -8.73 -3.94 -21.06
CA SER A 460 -9.09 -4.42 -19.71
C SER A 460 -10.17 -5.49 -19.82
N HIS A 461 -9.96 -6.64 -19.18
CA HIS A 461 -11.01 -7.64 -19.00
C HIS A 461 -11.89 -7.22 -17.80
N SER A 462 -13.19 -7.48 -17.88
CA SER A 462 -14.10 -7.23 -16.76
C SER A 462 -15.06 -8.37 -16.53
N TYR A 463 -15.54 -8.46 -15.29
CA TYR A 463 -16.55 -9.40 -14.85
C TYR A 463 -17.77 -8.61 -14.39
N ILE A 464 -18.94 -9.00 -14.88
CA ILE A 464 -20.23 -8.42 -14.49
C ILE A 464 -21.00 -9.42 -13.61
N PRO A 465 -21.87 -8.95 -12.70
CA PRO A 465 -22.64 -9.84 -11.85
C PRO A 465 -23.51 -10.82 -12.67
N GLN A 466 -23.44 -12.10 -12.33
CA GLN A 466 -24.17 -13.21 -12.95
C GLN A 466 -25.25 -13.81 -12.04
N ILE A 467 -25.37 -13.30 -10.80
CA ILE A 467 -26.42 -13.68 -9.85
C ILE A 467 -27.24 -12.46 -9.48
N SER A 468 -28.49 -12.68 -9.07
CA SER A 468 -29.36 -11.61 -8.61
C SER A 468 -28.85 -10.97 -7.31
N GLY A 469 -29.25 -9.72 -7.06
CA GLY A 469 -28.97 -9.05 -5.78
C GLY A 469 -29.54 -9.79 -4.57
N VAL A 470 -30.65 -10.51 -4.73
CA VAL A 470 -31.25 -11.34 -3.68
C VAL A 470 -30.36 -12.52 -3.31
N GLU A 471 -29.80 -13.22 -4.30
CA GLU A 471 -28.85 -14.31 -4.08
C GLU A 471 -27.55 -13.80 -3.44
N SER A 472 -27.02 -12.66 -3.89
CA SER A 472 -25.87 -12.03 -3.25
C SER A 472 -26.14 -11.73 -1.77
N GLN A 473 -27.29 -11.13 -1.44
CA GLN A 473 -27.67 -10.84 -0.06
C GLN A 473 -27.81 -12.10 0.81
N GLN A 474 -28.19 -13.24 0.24
CA GLN A 474 -28.20 -14.52 0.97
C GLN A 474 -26.78 -14.98 1.32
N LEU A 475 -25.83 -14.85 0.40
CA LEU A 475 -24.42 -15.16 0.65
C LEU A 475 -23.83 -14.25 1.74
N VAL A 476 -24.08 -12.94 1.65
CA VAL A 476 -23.63 -11.96 2.66
C VAL A 476 -24.24 -12.27 4.04
N ARG A 477 -25.52 -12.66 4.10
CA ARG A 477 -26.15 -13.07 5.37
C ARG A 477 -25.45 -14.26 6.02
N GLY A 478 -25.17 -15.32 5.25
CA GLY A 478 -24.45 -16.48 5.76
C GLY A 478 -23.04 -16.16 6.27
N TRP A 479 -22.34 -15.23 5.62
CA TRP A 479 -21.07 -14.70 6.12
C TRP A 479 -21.23 -13.94 7.44
N ASN A 480 -22.21 -13.04 7.53
CA ASN A 480 -22.46 -12.25 8.75
C ASN A 480 -22.85 -13.12 9.95
N GLU A 481 -23.64 -14.19 9.74
CA GLU A 481 -23.97 -15.17 10.77
C GLU A 481 -22.72 -15.84 11.34
N VAL A 482 -21.76 -16.22 10.49
CA VAL A 482 -20.47 -16.78 10.93
C VAL A 482 -19.64 -15.76 11.69
N ILE A 483 -19.57 -14.51 11.22
CA ILE A 483 -18.85 -13.44 11.92
C ILE A 483 -19.43 -13.17 13.30
N GLN A 484 -20.75 -13.17 13.43
CA GLN A 484 -21.42 -13.02 14.72
C GLN A 484 -21.17 -14.23 15.63
N LEU A 485 -21.25 -15.45 15.11
CA LEU A 485 -20.96 -16.65 15.91
C LEU A 485 -19.50 -16.67 16.40
N ALA A 486 -18.57 -16.19 15.58
CA ALA A 486 -17.16 -16.17 15.89
C ALA A 486 -16.74 -15.01 16.81
N SER A 487 -17.61 -14.03 17.11
CA SER A 487 -17.28 -12.99 18.09
C SER A 487 -17.07 -13.54 19.49
N ASP A 488 -17.68 -14.69 19.77
CA ASP A 488 -17.70 -15.34 21.08
C ASP A 488 -16.59 -16.40 21.24
N TYR A 489 -15.79 -16.63 20.18
CA TYR A 489 -14.82 -17.72 20.07
C TYR A 489 -13.35 -17.27 20.10
#